data_AF-A0A7V1SL10-F1
#
_entry.id   AF-A0A7V1SL10-F1
#
_cell.length_a   1.000
_cell.length_b   1.000
_cell.length_c   1.000
_cell.angle_alpha   90.00
_cell.angle_beta   90.00
_cell.angle_gamma   90.00
#
_symmetry.space_group_name_H-M   'P 1'
#
loop_
_entity.id
_entity.type
_entity.pdbx_description
1 polymer ?
#
loop_
_entity_poly.entity_id
_entity_poly.type
_entity_poly.pdbx_seq_one_letter_code
_entity_poly.pdbx_strand_id
1 'polypeptide(L)'
;MNINDSFEVVIDALDQTLSGRLAEVVPAADPRTRSFLVKVDLPKAEGLYPGMFGRLLVPVGEVRVVWIPEAALRRVGQLEMVTARIGDQWRDIYVTAGRSFKDRVEILSGLNGDETVAIRGETG
;
A
#
# COMPACT_ATOMS: atom_id res chain seq x y z
N MET A 1 4.35 0.51 -17.24
CA MET A 1 3.19 -0.23 -17.74
C MET A 1 3.57 -0.78 -19.09
N ASN A 2 3.78 -2.09 -19.16
CA ASN A 2 4.20 -2.80 -20.37
C ASN A 2 3.05 -3.66 -20.88
N ILE A 3 2.99 -3.86 -22.20
CA ILE A 3 2.05 -4.81 -22.80
C ILE A 3 2.26 -6.18 -22.14
N ASN A 4 1.16 -6.87 -21.82
CA ASN A 4 1.07 -8.11 -21.04
C ASN A 4 1.12 -8.00 -19.51
N ASP A 5 1.36 -6.82 -18.95
CA ASP A 5 1.18 -6.63 -17.51
C ASP A 5 -0.28 -6.97 -17.13
N SER A 6 -0.45 -7.66 -16.00
CA SER A 6 -1.77 -7.97 -15.44
C SER A 6 -2.08 -6.99 -14.33
N PHE A 7 -3.29 -6.43 -14.37
CA PHE A 7 -3.78 -5.45 -13.41
C PHE A 7 -5.13 -5.89 -12.86
N GLU A 8 -5.44 -5.47 -11.65
CA GLU A 8 -6.77 -5.67 -11.08
C GLU A 8 -7.75 -4.67 -11.70
N VAL A 9 -8.91 -5.16 -12.11
CA VAL A 9 -10.01 -4.36 -12.65
C VAL A 9 -11.23 -4.58 -11.79
N VAL A 10 -11.65 -3.53 -11.09
CA VAL A 10 -12.86 -3.54 -10.26
C VAL A 10 -14.05 -3.18 -11.16
N ILE A 11 -15.06 -4.06 -11.22
CA ILE A 11 -16.32 -3.81 -11.92
C ILE A 11 -17.38 -3.47 -10.87
N ASP A 12 -17.65 -2.18 -10.71
CA ASP A 12 -18.50 -1.66 -9.63
C ASP A 12 -19.93 -2.24 -9.68
N ALA A 13 -20.45 -2.48 -10.89
CA ALA A 13 -21.78 -3.05 -11.09
C ALA A 13 -21.91 -4.52 -10.67
N LEU A 14 -20.80 -5.24 -10.54
CA LEU A 14 -20.76 -6.66 -10.19
C LEU A 14 -20.21 -6.92 -8.78
N ASP A 15 -19.66 -5.88 -8.13
CA ASP A 15 -18.87 -6.01 -6.90
C ASP A 15 -17.77 -7.09 -7.03
N GLN A 16 -17.12 -7.12 -8.20
CA GLN A 16 -16.10 -8.11 -8.56
C GLN A 16 -14.79 -7.44 -8.96
N THR A 17 -13.69 -8.10 -8.62
CA THR A 17 -12.35 -7.78 -9.09
C THR A 17 -11.89 -8.85 -10.07
N LEU A 18 -11.55 -8.44 -11.30
CA LEU A 18 -11.07 -9.31 -12.37
C LEU A 18 -9.60 -9.03 -12.64
N SER A 19 -8.82 -10.06 -13.00
CA SER A 19 -7.45 -9.87 -13.49
C SER A 19 -7.48 -9.57 -14.98
N GLY A 20 -7.21 -8.32 -15.36
CA GLY A 20 -7.18 -7.86 -16.73
C GLY A 20 -5.76 -7.79 -17.30
N ARG A 21 -5.57 -8.22 -18.54
CA ARG A 21 -4.27 -8.16 -19.24
C ARG A 21 -4.21 -6.93 -20.13
N LEU A 22 -3.16 -6.14 -20.00
CA LEU A 22 -2.95 -4.99 -20.88
C LEU A 22 -2.62 -5.46 -22.31
N ALA A 23 -3.54 -5.18 -23.24
CA ALA A 23 -3.43 -5.56 -24.63
C ALA A 23 -2.78 -4.47 -25.49
N GLU A 24 -3.10 -3.20 -25.23
CA GLU A 24 -2.63 -2.08 -26.04
C GLU A 24 -2.46 -0.81 -25.19
N VAL A 25 -1.40 -0.06 -25.47
CA VAL A 25 -1.21 1.32 -24.99
C VAL A 25 -1.14 2.21 -26.21
N VAL A 26 -2.09 3.14 -26.35
CA VAL A 26 -2.07 4.11 -27.44
C VAL A 26 -1.11 5.25 -27.05
N PRO A 27 0.03 5.43 -27.74
CA PRO A 27 1.08 6.37 -27.31
C PRO A 27 0.67 7.84 -27.45
N ALA A 28 -0.36 8.13 -28.24
CA ALA A 28 -0.88 9.48 -28.40
C ALA A 28 -1.63 9.89 -27.13
N ALA A 29 -0.96 10.64 -26.27
CA ALA A 29 -1.63 11.37 -25.19
C ALA A 29 -2.63 12.34 -25.80
N ASP A 30 -3.85 12.38 -25.27
CA ASP A 30 -4.74 13.51 -25.50
C ASP A 30 -4.10 14.76 -24.87
N PRO A 31 -3.69 15.77 -25.67
CA PRO A 31 -2.95 16.92 -25.16
C PRO A 31 -3.78 17.78 -24.19
N ARG A 32 -5.12 17.65 -24.21
CA ARG A 32 -6.01 18.38 -23.30
C ARG A 32 -6.08 17.73 -21.92
N THR A 33 -6.08 16.41 -21.85
CA THR A 33 -6.28 15.64 -20.61
C THR A 33 -4.99 14.99 -20.09
N ARG A 34 -3.90 15.04 -20.87
CA ARG A 34 -2.63 14.33 -20.62
C ARG A 34 -2.84 12.84 -20.31
N SER A 35 -3.93 12.28 -20.82
CA SER A 35 -4.34 10.90 -20.61
C SER A 35 -3.95 10.08 -21.82
N PHE A 36 -3.59 8.82 -21.60
CA PHE A 36 -3.34 7.85 -22.66
C PHE A 36 -4.45 6.80 -22.65
N LEU A 37 -4.91 6.40 -23.83
CA LEU A 37 -5.89 5.33 -23.95
C LEU A 37 -5.18 3.98 -23.83
N VAL A 38 -5.72 3.10 -22.98
CA VAL A 38 -5.24 1.73 -22.81
C VAL A 38 -6.38 0.76 -23.06
N LYS A 39 -6.08 -0.39 -23.64
CA LYS A 39 -7.04 -1.49 -23.80
C LYS A 39 -6.61 -2.65 -22.94
N VAL A 40 -7.54 -3.15 -22.14
CA VAL A 40 -7.32 -4.26 -21.21
C VAL A 40 -8.30 -5.37 -21.57
N ASP A 41 -7.77 -6.55 -21.82
CA ASP A 41 -8.57 -7.75 -22.04
C ASP A 41 -9.00 -8.30 -20.69
N LEU A 42 -10.31 -8.46 -20.51
CA LEU A 42 -10.91 -9.06 -19.31
C LEU A 42 -11.25 -10.53 -19.58
N PRO A 43 -11.11 -11.41 -18.57
CA PRO A 43 -11.65 -12.77 -18.65
C PRO A 43 -13.17 -12.72 -18.79
N LYS A 44 -13.75 -13.79 -19.35
CA LYS A 44 -15.21 -13.95 -19.32
C LYS A 44 -15.65 -14.05 -17.86
N ALA A 45 -16.55 -13.17 -17.46
CA ALA A 45 -17.21 -13.19 -16.16
C ALA A 45 -18.73 -13.16 -16.38
N GLU A 46 -19.47 -13.93 -15.60
CA GLU A 46 -20.93 -13.88 -15.65
C GLU A 46 -21.43 -12.48 -15.26
N GLY A 47 -22.40 -11.96 -16.01
CA GLY A 47 -22.94 -10.62 -15.78
C GLY A 47 -22.10 -9.46 -16.30
N LEU A 48 -20.93 -9.71 -16.91
CA LEU A 48 -20.11 -8.65 -17.52
C LEU A 48 -20.66 -8.28 -18.91
N TYR A 49 -21.07 -7.02 -19.08
CA TYR A 49 -21.63 -6.51 -20.33
C TYR A 49 -20.91 -5.26 -20.85
N PRO A 50 -20.90 -5.02 -22.17
CA PRO A 50 -20.41 -3.76 -22.74
C PRO A 50 -21.12 -2.54 -22.15
N GLY A 51 -20.38 -1.46 -21.92
CA GLY A 51 -20.89 -0.21 -21.33
C GLY A 51 -20.81 -0.14 -19.81
N MET A 52 -20.47 -1.25 -19.12
CA MET A 52 -20.17 -1.21 -17.69
C MET A 52 -18.92 -0.38 -17.41
N PHE A 53 -19.00 0.42 -16.35
CA PHE A 53 -17.84 1.13 -15.81
C PHE A 53 -17.01 0.19 -14.95
N GLY A 54 -15.70 0.31 -15.09
CA GLY A 54 -14.73 -0.39 -14.25
C GLY A 54 -13.52 0.49 -13.96
N ARG A 55 -12.79 0.14 -12.91
CA ARG A 55 -11.60 0.86 -12.44
C ARG A 55 -10.38 -0.06 -12.54
N LEU A 56 -9.41 0.34 -13.35
CA LEU A 56 -8.11 -0.32 -13.45
C LEU A 56 -7.23 0.14 -12.29
N LEU A 57 -6.81 -0.77 -11.43
CA LEU A 57 -5.89 -0.50 -10.34
C LEU A 57 -4.45 -0.62 -10.87
N VAL A 58 -3.79 0.54 -11.00
CA VAL A 58 -2.40 0.62 -11.45
C VAL A 58 -1.50 0.77 -10.22
N PRO A 59 -0.71 -0.25 -9.84
CA PRO A 59 0.27 -0.11 -8.77
C PRO A 59 1.34 0.89 -9.20
N VAL A 60 1.44 2.01 -8.49
CA VAL A 60 2.40 3.10 -8.77
C VAL A 60 3.78 2.86 -8.14
N GLY A 61 3.95 1.75 -7.43
CA GLY A 61 5.20 1.31 -6.84
C GLY A 61 4.98 0.51 -5.56
N GLU A 62 5.91 -0.38 -5.27
CA GLU A 62 6.03 -1.00 -3.95
C GLU A 62 7.11 -0.26 -3.16
N VAL A 63 6.75 0.24 -1.98
CA VAL A 63 7.72 0.82 -1.05
C VAL A 63 7.83 -0.12 0.14
N ARG A 64 9.07 -0.53 0.45
CA ARG A 64 9.36 -1.23 1.69
C ARG A 64 9.31 -0.21 2.82
N VAL A 65 8.45 -0.47 3.79
CA VAL A 65 8.25 0.39 4.96
C VAL A 65 8.37 -0.46 6.22
N VAL A 66 8.84 0.14 7.31
CA VAL A 66 8.88 -0.52 8.61
C VAL A 66 7.54 -0.28 9.30
N TRP A 67 6.81 -1.35 9.61
CA TRP A 67 5.57 -1.27 10.38
C TRP A 67 5.80 -1.79 11.79
N ILE A 68 5.34 -1.05 12.79
CA ILE A 68 5.23 -1.54 14.16
C ILE A 68 3.77 -1.52 14.63
N PRO A 69 3.38 -2.34 15.61
CA PRO A 69 2.10 -2.18 16.29
C PRO A 69 2.00 -0.77 16.88
N GLU A 70 0.84 -0.13 16.74
CA GLU A 70 0.64 1.24 17.27
C GLU A 70 0.90 1.30 18.79
N ALA A 71 0.57 0.23 19.52
CA ALA A 71 0.82 0.07 20.95
C ALA A 71 2.31 0.03 21.36
N ALA A 72 3.25 -0.09 20.41
CA ALA A 72 4.68 -0.01 20.66
C ALA A 72 5.25 1.42 20.56
N LEU A 73 4.51 2.35 19.93
CA LEU A 73 4.93 3.75 19.79
C LEU A 73 4.61 4.53 21.07
N ARG A 74 5.60 5.20 21.64
CA ARG A 74 5.43 6.12 22.76
C ARG A 74 5.67 7.55 22.30
N ARG A 75 4.78 8.46 22.73
CA ARG A 75 4.90 9.89 22.51
C ARG A 75 5.10 10.61 23.84
N VAL A 76 6.21 11.33 23.97
CA VAL A 76 6.52 12.14 25.16
C VAL A 76 6.73 13.57 24.70
N GLY A 77 5.72 14.41 24.91
CA GLY A 77 5.68 15.74 24.31
C GLY A 77 5.66 15.65 22.78
N GLN A 78 6.65 16.24 22.12
CA GLN A 78 6.84 16.16 20.66
C GLN A 78 7.77 15.03 20.21
N LEU A 79 8.33 14.26 21.15
CA LEU A 79 9.26 13.18 20.84
C LEU A 79 8.50 11.86 20.64
N GLU A 80 8.83 11.14 19.58
CA GLU A 80 8.33 9.80 19.30
C GLU A 80 9.46 8.78 19.54
N MET A 81 9.15 7.72 20.27
CA MET A 81 10.14 6.71 20.65
C MET A 81 9.56 5.31 20.74
N VAL A 82 10.40 4.31 20.48
CA VAL A 82 10.09 2.88 20.57
C VAL A 82 11.16 2.22 21.42
N THR A 83 10.76 1.30 22.29
CA THR A 83 11.72 0.48 23.02
C THR A 83 12.05 -0.76 22.19
N ALA A 84 13.28 -0.83 21.67
CA ALA A 84 13.76 -1.90 20.80
C ALA A 84 14.91 -2.68 21.44
N ARG A 85 15.04 -3.95 21.09
CA ARG A 85 16.14 -4.81 21.55
C ARG A 85 17.36 -4.62 20.64
N ILE A 86 18.46 -4.14 21.20
CA ILE A 86 19.77 -4.01 20.54
C ILE A 86 20.74 -4.96 21.24
N GLY A 87 21.07 -6.08 20.57
CA GLY A 87 21.78 -7.20 21.20
C GLY A 87 20.96 -7.79 22.35
N ASP A 88 21.51 -7.78 23.56
CA ASP A 88 20.82 -8.27 24.76
C ASP A 88 20.20 -7.17 25.63
N GLN A 89 20.18 -5.92 25.16
CA GLN A 89 19.66 -4.79 25.92
C GLN A 89 18.44 -4.17 25.25
N TRP A 90 17.46 -3.77 26.07
CA TRP A 90 16.35 -2.92 25.64
C TRP A 90 16.75 -1.45 25.71
N ARG A 91 16.51 -0.71 24.64
CA ARG A 91 16.85 0.71 24.54
C ARG A 91 15.72 1.50 23.91
N ASP A 92 15.59 2.74 24.34
CA ASP A 92 14.66 3.70 23.73
C ASP A 92 15.30 4.32 22.50
N ILE A 93 14.62 4.17 21.37
CA ILE A 93 15.05 4.64 20.07
C ILE A 93 14.09 5.73 19.63
N TYR A 94 14.63 6.91 19.32
CA TYR A 94 13.85 7.96 18.68
C TYR A 94 13.48 7.54 17.27
N VAL A 95 12.22 7.72 16.93
CA VAL A 95 11.67 7.38 15.62
C VAL A 95 10.94 8.58 15.03
N THR A 96 10.73 8.56 13.72
CA THR A 96 9.76 9.41 13.07
C THR A 96 8.62 8.54 12.58
N ALA A 97 7.42 8.72 13.11
CA ALA A 97 6.24 8.02 12.63
C ALA A 97 5.71 8.64 11.34
N GLY A 98 5.23 7.79 10.44
CA GLY A 98 4.55 8.15 9.20
C GLY A 98 3.05 7.92 9.30
N ARG A 99 2.47 7.34 8.25
CA ARG A 99 1.03 7.06 8.24
C ARG A 99 0.68 5.92 9.18
N SER A 100 -0.52 5.98 9.74
CA SER A 100 -1.11 4.86 10.47
C SER A 100 -2.01 4.07 9.54
N PHE A 101 -2.03 2.75 9.68
CA PHE A 101 -2.89 1.85 8.92
C PHE A 101 -3.35 0.71 9.80
N LYS A 102 -4.65 0.65 10.05
CA LYS A 102 -5.27 -0.25 11.05
C LYS A 102 -4.61 -0.06 12.42
N ASP A 103 -4.09 -1.12 13.01
CA ASP A 103 -3.44 -1.26 14.31
C ASP A 103 -1.91 -1.11 14.25
N ARG A 104 -1.41 -0.51 13.15
CA ARG A 104 0.02 -0.33 12.89
C ARG A 104 0.35 1.10 12.50
N VAL A 105 1.58 1.49 12.78
CA VAL A 105 2.15 2.78 12.39
C VAL A 105 3.45 2.58 11.61
N GLU A 106 3.59 3.33 10.53
CA GLU A 106 4.78 3.34 9.69
C GLU A 106 5.91 4.07 10.41
N ILE A 107 7.13 3.54 10.34
CA ILE A 107 8.34 4.18 10.86
C ILE A 107 9.17 4.63 9.67
N LEU A 108 9.33 5.95 9.55
CA LEU A 108 10.08 6.60 8.48
C LEU A 108 11.59 6.64 8.77
N SER A 109 11.96 6.64 10.05
CA SER A 109 13.37 6.58 10.50
C SER A 109 13.47 6.05 11.92
N GLY A 110 14.67 5.55 12.26
CA GLY A 110 15.03 5.09 13.60
C GLY A 110 15.07 3.57 13.75
N LEU A 111 14.38 2.81 12.88
CA LEU A 111 14.39 1.34 12.85
C LEU A 111 14.69 0.83 11.44
N ASN A 112 15.29 -0.37 11.34
CA ASN A 112 15.63 -1.04 10.10
C ASN A 112 14.60 -2.11 9.70
N GLY A 113 13.73 -2.51 10.63
CA GLY A 113 12.63 -3.45 10.41
C GLY A 113 12.93 -4.89 10.80
N ASP A 114 14.12 -5.18 11.30
CA ASP A 114 14.54 -6.47 11.87
C ASP A 114 14.55 -6.45 13.41
N GLU A 115 14.30 -5.30 14.03
CA GLU A 115 14.33 -5.15 15.47
C GLU A 115 13.12 -5.79 16.16
N THR A 116 13.36 -6.38 17.33
CA THR A 116 12.28 -6.74 18.26
C THR A 116 11.89 -5.51 19.07
N VAL A 117 10.62 -5.12 18.99
CA VAL A 117 10.07 -3.98 19.73
C VAL A 117 9.20 -4.44 20.90
N ALA A 118 9.24 -3.70 22.00
CA ALA A 118 8.36 -3.95 23.14
C ALA A 118 6.96 -3.40 22.83
N ILE A 119 5.95 -4.25 22.91
CA ILE A 119 4.55 -3.84 22.90
C ILE A 119 4.16 -3.58 24.34
N ARG A 120 3.60 -2.42 24.65
CA ARG A 120 3.08 -2.19 25.99
C ARG A 120 1.92 -3.16 26.24
N GLY A 121 2.13 -4.15 27.10
CA GLY A 121 1.03 -4.86 27.73
C GLY A 121 0.31 -3.91 28.67
N GLU A 122 -1.03 -3.91 28.64
CA GLU A 122 -1.84 -3.19 29.61
C GLU A 122 -1.33 -3.51 31.02
N THR A 123 -0.76 -2.51 31.68
CA THR A 123 -0.52 -2.60 33.12
C THR A 123 -1.86 -2.29 33.77
N GLY A 124 -2.55 -3.34 34.21
CA GLY A 124 -3.66 -3.20 35.16
C GLY A 124 -3.21 -2.61 36.48
#